data_AF-A0A6C0JGG1-F1
#
_entry.id   AF-A0A6C0JGG1-F1
#
_cell.length_a   1.000
_cell.length_b   1.000
_cell.length_c   1.000
_cell.angle_alpha   90.00
_cell.angle_beta   90.00
_cell.angle_gamma   90.00
#
_symmetry.space_group_name_H-M   'P 1'
#
loop_
_entity.id
_entity.type
_entity.pdbx_description
1 polymer ?
#
loop_
_entity_poly.entity_id
_entity_poly.type
_entity_poly.pdbx_seq_one_letter_code
_entity_poly.pdbx_strand_id
1 'polypeptide(L)' 'MKTAKTLKKANNKTGKRRWSLKYKRSIDCKNPKGFSQKQHCKYGRKTMRKR' A
#
# COMPACT_ATOMS: atom_id res chain seq x y z
N MET A 1 -20.72 -24.99 -18.06
CA MET A 1 -20.32 -25.23 -16.65
C MET A 1 -18.85 -24.87 -16.46
N LYS A 2 -18.58 -23.82 -15.67
CA LYS A 2 -17.42 -23.60 -14.78
C LYS A 2 -17.50 -22.15 -14.30
N THR A 3 -17.82 -22.04 -13.02
CA THR A 3 -18.17 -20.83 -12.27
C THR A 3 -16.93 -19.99 -11.98
N ALA A 4 -16.81 -18.83 -12.64
CA ALA A 4 -15.75 -17.88 -12.33
C ALA A 4 -16.14 -17.07 -11.08
N LYS A 5 -15.78 -17.65 -9.94
CA LYS A 5 -15.73 -17.10 -8.57
C LYS A 5 -15.73 -15.57 -8.52
N THR A 6 -16.78 -15.06 -7.89
CA THR A 6 -16.94 -13.72 -7.34
C THR A 6 -15.65 -13.20 -6.71
N LEU A 7 -15.09 -12.12 -7.28
CA LEU A 7 -13.99 -11.37 -6.67
C LEU A 7 -14.50 -10.67 -5.39
N LYS A 8 -14.48 -11.38 -4.27
CA LYS A 8 -14.92 -10.88 -2.96
C LYS A 8 -13.92 -9.83 -2.46
N LYS A 9 -14.15 -8.55 -2.80
CA LYS A 9 -13.35 -7.41 -2.34
C LYS A 9 -13.67 -7.14 -0.86
N ALA A 10 -13.00 -7.85 0.04
CA ALA A 10 -13.06 -7.60 1.48
C ALA A 10 -12.38 -6.25 1.80
N ASN A 11 -13.18 -5.19 1.89
CA ASN A 11 -12.74 -3.88 2.37
C ASN A 11 -12.70 -3.92 3.91
N ASN A 12 -11.59 -4.44 4.46
CA ASN A 12 -11.34 -4.48 5.91
C ASN A 12 -11.27 -3.04 6.47
N LYS A 13 -12.41 -2.57 6.96
CA LYS A 13 -12.65 -1.23 7.51
C LYS A 13 -12.39 -1.25 9.02
N THR A 14 -11.13 -1.22 9.43
CA THR A 14 -10.76 -1.09 10.85
C THR A 14 -9.83 0.10 11.08
N GLY A 15 -10.42 1.19 11.60
CA GLY A 15 -9.83 2.08 12.61
C GLY A 15 -8.75 3.10 12.24
N LYS A 16 -8.04 2.99 11.12
CA LYS A 16 -7.08 4.03 10.69
C LYS A 16 -7.23 4.27 9.19
N ARG A 17 -7.37 5.53 8.73
CA ARG A 17 -7.40 5.87 7.29
C ARG A 17 -6.03 5.56 6.67
N ARG A 18 -5.79 4.28 6.37
CA ARG A 18 -4.56 3.83 5.71
C ARG A 18 -4.60 4.35 4.29
N TRP A 19 -3.44 4.83 3.80
CA TRP A 19 -3.32 5.19 2.40
C TRP A 19 -3.73 4.04 1.51
N SER A 20 -4.47 4.36 0.45
CA SER A 20 -4.86 3.38 -0.55
C SER A 20 -3.61 2.73 -1.16
N LEU A 21 -3.74 1.47 -1.54
CA LEU A 21 -2.64 0.74 -2.19
C LEU A 21 -2.25 1.42 -3.52
N LYS A 22 -3.23 1.99 -4.22
CA LYS A 22 -3.02 2.82 -5.42
C LYS A 22 -2.10 4.00 -5.12
N TYR A 23 -2.40 4.76 -4.07
CA TYR A 23 -1.60 5.91 -3.67
C TYR A 23 -0.17 5.54 -3.29
N LYS A 24 0.01 4.47 -2.51
CA LYS A 24 1.37 4.00 -2.13
C LYS A 24 2.20 3.59 -3.35
N ARG A 25 1.59 2.93 -4.33
CA ARG A 25 2.27 2.49 -5.56
C ARG A 25 2.65 3.64 -6.48
N SER A 26 1.89 4.73 -6.46
CA SER A 26 2.18 5.93 -7.26
C SER A 26 3.23 6.86 -6.63
N ILE A 27 3.86 6.48 -5.52
CA ILE A 27 4.92 7.31 -4.91
C ILE A 27 6.18 7.17 -5.74
N ASP A 28 6.57 8.24 -6.43
CA ASP A 28 7.84 8.32 -7.12
C ASP A 28 8.97 8.62 -6.12
N CYS A 29 9.89 7.66 -5.96
CA CYS A 29 11.04 7.83 -5.08
C CYS A 29 12.17 8.63 -5.70
N LYS A 30 12.15 8.91 -7.01
CA LYS A 30 13.12 9.79 -7.66
C LYS A 30 12.84 11.25 -7.31
N ASN A 31 11.57 11.64 -7.30
CA ASN A 31 11.11 13.00 -6.97
C ASN A 31 9.96 13.00 -5.95
N PRO A 32 10.24 12.69 -4.66
CA PRO A 32 9.20 12.62 -3.63
C PRO A 32 8.65 14.02 -3.29
N LYS A 33 7.33 14.20 -3.34
CA LYS A 33 6.59 15.47 -3.16
C LYS A 33 6.53 16.00 -1.72
N GLY A 34 7.31 15.43 -0.80
CA GLY A 34 7.30 15.87 0.59
C GLY A 34 7.96 14.88 1.55
N PHE A 35 8.04 15.27 2.82
CA PHE A 35 8.69 14.49 3.88
C PHE A 35 8.10 13.09 4.01
N SER A 36 6.77 12.96 3.99
CA SER A 36 6.08 11.68 4.13
C SER A 36 6.42 10.69 3.01
N GLN A 37 6.58 11.17 1.77
CA GLN A 37 7.00 10.33 0.64
C GLN A 37 8.49 9.98 0.72
N LYS A 38 9.35 10.92 1.13
CA LYS A 38 10.78 10.65 1.39
C LYS A 38 10.96 9.53 2.41
N GLN A 39 10.21 9.59 3.52
CA GLN A 39 10.23 8.56 4.56
C GLN A 39 9.67 7.23 4.06
N HIS A 40 8.61 7.25 3.26
CA HIS A 40 8.07 6.04 2.63
C HIS A 40 9.10 5.36 1.71
N CYS A 41 9.87 6.12 0.95
CA CYS A 41 10.93 5.56 0.11
C CYS A 41 12.12 5.05 0.94
N LYS A 42 12.49 5.75 2.01
CA LYS A 42 13.61 5.38 2.89
C LYS A 42 13.34 4.12 3.72
N TYR A 43 12.11 3.96 4.22
CA TYR A 43 11.77 2.88 5.17
C TYR A 43 10.62 1.97 4.72
N GLY A 44 9.75 2.43 3.81
CA GLY A 44 8.53 1.72 3.42
C GLY A 44 8.73 0.48 2.55
N ARG A 45 9.95 0.22 2.05
CA ARG A 45 10.32 -1.03 1.37
C ARG A 45 11.04 -2.04 2.26
N LYS A 46 11.39 -1.69 3.51
CA LYS A 46 11.94 -2.67 4.44
C LYS A 46 10.78 -3.56 4.87
N THR A 47 10.67 -4.71 4.19
CA THR A 47 9.99 -5.88 4.73
C THR A 47 10.43 -5.99 6.18
N MET A 48 9.47 -6.08 7.10
CA MET A 48 9.81 -6.45 8.47
C MET A 48 10.52 -7.80 8.34
N ARG A 49 11.86 -7.83 8.41
CA ARG A 49 12.57 -9.05 8.78
C ARG A 49 11.98 -9.37 10.13
N LYS A 50 11.04 -10.34 10.16
CA LYS A 50 10.67 -11.01 11.40
C LYS A 50 11.99 -11.50 11.96
N ARG A 51 12.47 -10.82 12.99
CA ARG A 51 13.52 -11.34 13.84
C ARG A 51 12.91 -12.45 14.68
#